data_AF-A0A7Y8GB23-F1
#
_entry.id   AF-A0A7Y8GB23-F1
#
_cell.length_a   1.000
_cell.length_b   1.000
_cell.length_c   1.000
_cell.angle_alpha   90.00
_cell.angle_beta   90.00
_cell.angle_gamma   90.00
#
_symmetry.space_group_name_H-M   'P 1'
#
loop_
_entity.id
_entity.type
_entity.pdbx_description
1 polymer ?
#
loop_
_entity_poly.entity_id
_entity_poly.type
_entity_poly.pdbx_seq_one_letter_code
_entity_poly.pdbx_strand_id
1 'polypeptide(L)'
;MKDMLTEEQMRIALFGSATPLRRDEASKRPVAAQPSLPIAKPGAAKRRSSSPKLRVTLHVTKEFEGDVEVFIHESSTLSTLLAEQEAKQAAEKKKFKYIEVVSVSQI
;
A
#
# COMPACT_ATOMS: atom_id res chain seq x y z
N MET A 1 -18.83 -47.73 -10.23
CA MET A 1 -17.78 -48.01 -9.23
C MET A 1 -17.41 -46.67 -8.63
N LYS A 2 -17.37 -46.55 -7.29
CA LYS A 2 -17.10 -45.29 -6.61
C LYS A 2 -15.60 -45.25 -6.35
N ASP A 3 -14.87 -44.41 -7.08
CA ASP A 3 -13.43 -44.24 -6.89
C ASP A 3 -13.19 -43.59 -5.52
N MET A 4 -12.93 -44.42 -4.51
CA MET A 4 -12.53 -43.96 -3.18
C MET A 4 -11.07 -43.53 -3.25
N LEU A 5 -10.85 -42.26 -3.58
CA LEU A 5 -9.56 -41.61 -3.39
C LEU A 5 -9.20 -41.68 -1.91
N THR A 6 -7.94 -42.00 -1.62
CA THR A 6 -7.44 -41.90 -0.24
C THR A 6 -7.39 -40.44 0.18
N GLU A 7 -7.47 -40.15 1.48
CA GLU A 7 -7.43 -38.78 2.00
C GLU A 7 -6.23 -37.99 1.45
N GLU A 8 -5.06 -38.64 1.39
CA GLU A 8 -3.84 -38.02 0.86
C GLU A 8 -3.98 -37.64 -0.62
N GLN A 9 -4.65 -38.48 -1.42
CA GLN A 9 -4.94 -38.15 -2.82
C GLN A 9 -5.93 -37.00 -2.95
N MET A 10 -6.92 -36.91 -2.05
CA MET A 10 -7.83 -35.75 -2.01
C MET A 10 -7.09 -34.47 -1.64
N ARG A 11 -6.17 -34.53 -0.67
CA ARG A 11 -5.34 -33.38 -0.27
C ARG A 11 -4.45 -32.89 -1.41
N ILE A 12 -3.78 -33.81 -2.11
CA ILE A 12 -2.94 -33.46 -3.28
C ILE A 12 -3.79 -32.87 -4.41
N ALA A 13 -4.97 -33.42 -4.68
CA ALA A 13 -5.85 -32.90 -5.73
C ALA A 13 -6.43 -31.51 -5.41
N LEU A 14 -6.74 -31.25 -4.13
CA LEU A 14 -7.32 -29.97 -3.69
C LEU A 14 -6.28 -28.86 -3.51
N PHE A 15 -5.10 -29.20 -2.97
CA PHE A 15 -4.12 -28.22 -2.50
C PHE A 15 -2.76 -28.31 -3.23
N GLY A 16 -2.58 -29.30 -4.11
CA GLY A 16 -1.31 -29.59 -4.77
C GLY A 16 -0.35 -30.38 -3.88
N SER A 17 0.73 -30.91 -4.48
CA SER A 17 1.80 -31.54 -3.70
C SER A 17 2.53 -30.48 -2.87
N ALA A 18 2.55 -30.63 -1.55
CA ALA A 18 3.39 -29.83 -0.68
C ALA A 18 4.85 -30.23 -0.91
N THR A 19 5.49 -29.64 -1.92
CA THR A 19 6.94 -29.69 -2.05
C THR A 19 7.50 -28.98 -0.81
N PRO A 20 8.21 -29.66 0.11
CA PRO A 20 8.94 -28.92 1.12
C PRO A 20 9.95 -28.09 0.35
N LEU A 21 9.75 -26.76 0.31
CA LEU A 21 10.80 -25.84 -0.10
C LEU A 21 11.99 -26.19 0.79
N ARG A 22 12.97 -26.83 0.17
CA ARG A 22 14.29 -27.03 0.73
C ARG A 22 14.68 -25.64 1.24
N ARG A 23 14.72 -25.50 2.55
CA ARG A 23 15.21 -24.30 3.21
C ARG A 23 16.71 -24.37 2.94
N ASP A 24 17.12 -23.95 1.75
CA ASP A 24 18.52 -23.87 1.37
C ASP A 24 19.13 -22.78 2.26
N GLU A 25 19.70 -23.30 3.34
CA GLU A 25 20.79 -22.78 4.13
C GLU A 25 21.51 -21.61 3.44
N ALA A 26 21.62 -20.54 4.22
CA ALA A 26 22.31 -19.32 3.87
C ALA A 26 23.64 -19.57 3.13
N SER A 27 23.75 -18.90 1.99
CA SER A 27 24.95 -18.73 1.19
C SER A 27 26.20 -18.47 2.05
N LYS A 28 27.15 -19.41 2.07
CA LYS A 28 28.55 -19.14 2.43
C LYS A 28 29.45 -19.56 1.28
N ARG A 29 29.65 -18.64 0.34
CA ARG A 29 30.75 -18.71 -0.64
C ARG A 29 31.87 -17.80 -0.11
N PRO A 30 33.09 -18.30 0.17
CA PRO A 30 34.19 -17.42 0.54
C PRO A 30 34.63 -16.68 -0.73
N VAL A 31 34.39 -15.37 -0.77
CA VAL A 31 34.87 -14.52 -1.86
C VAL A 31 36.29 -14.09 -1.51
N ALA A 32 37.25 -14.53 -2.31
CA ALA A 32 38.65 -14.14 -2.20
C ALA A 32 38.78 -12.61 -2.30
N ALA A 33 39.57 -12.03 -1.40
CA ALA A 33 39.84 -10.60 -1.34
C ALA A 33 40.60 -10.15 -2.60
N GLN A 34 39.98 -9.28 -3.40
CA GLN A 34 40.69 -8.47 -4.39
C GLN A 34 40.92 -7.06 -3.82
N PRO A 35 42.12 -6.47 -4.03
CA PRO A 35 42.45 -5.15 -3.52
C PRO A 35 41.59 -4.06 -4.18
N SER A 36 40.99 -3.20 -3.35
CA SER A 36 40.11 -2.12 -3.76
C SER A 36 40.87 -0.99 -4.45
N LEU A 37 40.59 -0.76 -5.73
CA LEU A 37 40.87 0.52 -6.39
C LEU A 37 39.88 1.57 -5.87
N PRO A 38 40.31 2.81 -5.55
CA PRO A 38 39.41 3.84 -5.07
C PRO A 38 38.57 4.38 -6.24
N ILE A 39 37.33 3.92 -6.35
CA ILE A 39 36.35 4.52 -7.26
C ILE A 39 35.91 5.85 -6.65
N ALA A 40 36.19 6.94 -7.38
CA ALA A 40 35.74 8.28 -7.05
C ALA A 40 34.20 8.40 -7.04
N LYS A 41 33.72 9.21 -6.09
CA LYS A 41 32.31 9.46 -5.74
C LYS A 41 31.45 9.93 -6.94
N PRO A 42 30.17 9.54 -6.99
CA PRO A 42 29.11 10.46 -7.37
C PRO A 42 28.51 11.03 -6.09
N GLY A 43 28.49 12.36 -5.95
CA GLY A 43 27.79 13.03 -4.86
C GLY A 43 26.35 12.52 -4.82
N ALA A 44 25.94 11.95 -3.68
CA ALA A 44 24.59 11.49 -3.47
C ALA A 44 23.65 12.70 -3.46
N ALA A 45 23.19 13.11 -4.65
CA ALA A 45 22.00 13.91 -4.76
C ALA A 45 20.90 13.10 -4.06
N LYS A 46 20.50 13.56 -2.88
CA LYS A 46 19.48 12.94 -2.03
C LYS A 46 18.20 12.90 -2.87
N ARG A 47 17.96 11.78 -3.57
CA ARG A 47 16.73 11.57 -4.33
C ARG A 47 15.62 11.73 -3.30
N ARG A 48 14.83 12.80 -3.42
CA ARG A 48 13.66 13.01 -2.55
C ARG A 48 12.72 11.88 -2.90
N SER A 49 12.70 10.82 -2.10
CA SER A 49 11.72 9.76 -2.24
C SER A 49 10.36 10.39 -1.90
N SER A 50 9.63 10.81 -2.93
CA SER A 50 8.25 11.22 -2.76
C SER A 50 7.48 9.97 -2.39
N SER A 51 7.17 9.83 -1.10
CA SER A 51 6.18 8.87 -0.64
C SER A 51 4.88 9.12 -1.43
N PRO A 52 4.24 8.09 -1.99
CA PRO A 52 3.00 8.29 -2.73
C PRO A 52 1.96 8.91 -1.79
N LYS A 53 1.22 9.92 -2.26
CA LYS A 53 0.19 10.61 -1.47
C LYS A 53 -1.17 10.37 -2.08
N LEU A 54 -2.20 10.43 -1.25
CA LEU A 54 -3.59 10.37 -1.71
C LEU A 54 -4.23 11.76 -1.58
N ARG A 55 -4.84 12.24 -2.67
CA ARG A 55 -5.76 13.36 -2.66
C ARG A 55 -7.18 12.84 -2.48
N VAL A 56 -7.86 13.35 -1.47
CA VAL A 56 -9.29 13.14 -1.27
C VAL A 56 -10.00 14.44 -1.62
N THR A 57 -11.00 14.36 -2.49
CA THR A 57 -11.87 15.48 -2.84
C THR A 57 -13.25 15.23 -2.25
N LEU A 58 -13.71 16.16 -1.43
CA LEU A 58 -14.98 16.12 -0.73
C LEU A 58 -15.87 17.26 -1.22
N HIS A 59 -17.17 17.00 -1.35
CA HIS A 59 -18.19 18.05 -1.38
C HIS A 59 -18.69 18.26 0.03
N VAL A 60 -18.66 19.50 0.49
CA VAL A 60 -19.00 19.85 1.87
C VAL A 60 -20.01 20.99 1.90
N THR A 61 -21.01 20.88 2.76
CA THR A 61 -21.98 21.96 3.02
C THR A 61 -22.13 22.20 4.52
N LYS A 62 -22.43 23.44 4.89
CA LYS A 62 -22.74 23.83 6.29
C LYS A 62 -24.23 23.69 6.59
N GLU A 63 -25.06 23.98 5.60
CA GLU A 63 -26.52 23.93 5.66
C GLU A 63 -27.05 22.81 4.75
N PHE A 64 -28.22 22.28 5.09
CA PHE A 64 -28.88 21.23 4.29
C PHE A 64 -29.37 21.84 2.98
N GLU A 65 -28.96 21.26 1.84
CA GLU A 65 -29.18 21.81 0.49
C GLU A 65 -28.60 23.23 0.27
N GLY A 66 -27.64 23.64 1.10
CA GLY A 66 -26.93 24.91 0.95
C GLY A 66 -25.80 24.86 -0.08
N ASP A 67 -24.98 25.91 -0.10
CA ASP A 67 -23.84 26.02 -1.02
C ASP A 67 -22.84 24.86 -0.83
N VAL A 68 -22.57 24.17 -1.94
CA VAL A 68 -21.59 23.08 -2.01
C VAL A 68 -20.19 23.65 -2.24
N GLU A 69 -19.33 23.48 -1.24
CA GLU A 69 -17.90 23.78 -1.34
C GLU A 69 -17.11 22.51 -1.70
N VAL A 70 -16.11 22.67 -2.59
CA VAL A 70 -15.16 21.60 -2.90
C VAL A 70 -13.99 21.68 -1.93
N PHE A 71 -13.85 20.66 -1.09
CA PHE A 71 -12.79 20.56 -0.11
C PHE A 71 -11.77 19.49 -0.52
N ILE A 72 -10.49 19.88 -0.58
CA ILE A 72 -9.40 19.00 -0.99
C ILE A 72 -8.50 18.73 0.22
N HIS A 73 -8.23 17.46 0.49
CA HIS A 73 -7.32 17.02 1.54
C HIS A 73 -6.26 16.08 0.97
N GLU A 74 -4.98 16.36 1.26
CA GLU A 74 -3.88 15.47 0.92
C GLU A 74 -3.46 14.67 2.15
N SER A 75 -3.59 13.35 2.08
CA SER A 75 -3.10 12.43 3.11
C SER A 75 -1.77 11.82 2.69
N SER A 76 -0.91 11.60 3.68
CA SER A 76 0.36 10.89 3.53
C SER A 76 0.19 9.37 3.60
N THR A 77 -1.01 8.89 3.91
CA THR A 77 -1.33 7.47 4.00
C THR A 77 -1.65 6.89 2.61
N LEU A 78 -1.30 5.62 2.41
CA LEU A 78 -1.61 4.88 1.18
C LEU A 78 -2.96 4.15 1.24
N SER A 79 -3.61 4.13 2.40
CA SER A 79 -4.91 3.48 2.59
C SER A 79 -6.02 4.47 2.26
N THR A 80 -6.88 4.11 1.32
CA THR A 80 -8.03 4.92 0.90
C THR A 80 -8.97 5.19 2.07
N LEU A 81 -9.28 4.18 2.87
CA LEU A 81 -10.20 4.29 4.01
C LEU A 81 -9.66 5.25 5.08
N LEU A 82 -8.36 5.18 5.39
CA LEU A 82 -7.74 6.10 6.35
C LEU A 82 -7.72 7.53 5.81
N ALA A 83 -7.37 7.70 4.53
CA ALA A 83 -7.37 9.01 3.88
C ALA A 83 -8.76 9.65 3.87
N GLU A 84 -9.82 8.87 3.61
CA GLU A 84 -11.20 9.35 3.68
C GLU A 84 -11.60 9.79 5.08
N GLN A 85 -11.27 8.99 6.10
CA GLN A 85 -11.57 9.31 7.49
C GLN A 85 -10.83 10.58 7.94
N GLU A 86 -9.56 10.73 7.56
CA GLU A 86 -8.76 11.92 7.85
C GLU A 86 -9.35 13.16 7.16
N ALA A 87 -9.75 13.04 5.90
CA ALA A 87 -10.38 14.11 5.14
C ALA A 87 -11.73 14.53 5.75
N LYS A 88 -12.57 13.58 6.17
CA LYS A 88 -13.84 13.86 6.87
C LYS A 88 -13.61 14.61 8.18
N GLN A 89 -12.66 14.15 9.00
CA GLN A 89 -12.30 14.87 10.23
C GLN A 89 -11.76 16.27 9.96
N ALA A 90 -10.98 16.45 8.89
CA ALA A 90 -10.49 17.77 8.49
C ALA A 90 -11.63 18.70 8.07
N ALA A 91 -12.66 18.19 7.40
CA ALA A 91 -13.87 18.93 7.07
C ALA A 91 -14.73 19.25 8.31
N GLU A 92 -14.91 18.30 9.23
CA GLU A 92 -15.63 18.52 10.50
C GLU A 92 -14.96 19.61 11.36
N LYS A 93 -13.63 19.64 11.40
CA LYS A 93 -12.87 20.71 12.09
C LYS A 93 -13.14 22.10 11.51
N LYS A 94 -13.52 22.17 10.23
CA LYS A 94 -13.95 23.42 9.56
C LYS A 94 -15.45 23.71 9.72
N LYS A 95 -16.16 22.95 10.57
CA LYS A 95 -17.59 23.08 10.87
C LYS A 95 -18.50 22.80 9.67
N PHE A 96 -18.06 21.97 8.73
CA PHE A 96 -18.96 21.42 7.72
C PHE A 96 -19.83 20.33 8.34
N LYS A 97 -21.12 20.32 7.99
CA LYS A 97 -22.12 19.44 8.60
C LYS A 97 -22.49 18.27 7.70
N TYR A 98 -22.52 18.50 6.40
CA TYR A 98 -22.75 17.46 5.41
C TYR A 98 -21.49 17.31 4.57
N ILE A 99 -21.02 16.07 4.48
CA ILE A 99 -19.74 15.75 3.84
C ILE A 99 -19.97 14.53 2.95
N GLU A 100 -19.72 14.72 1.66
CA GLU A 100 -19.78 13.67 0.65
C GLU A 100 -18.39 13.48 0.04
N VAL A 101 -17.95 12.22 -0.07
CA VAL A 101 -16.68 11.88 -0.72
C VAL A 101 -16.92 11.72 -2.21
N VAL A 102 -16.24 12.53 -3.03
CA VAL A 102 -16.41 12.51 -4.49
C VAL A 102 -15.36 11.63 -5.15
N SER A 103 -14.09 11.80 -4.75
CA SER A 103 -12.99 11.06 -5.37
C SER A 103 -11.79 10.93 -4.45
N VAL A 104 -11.07 9.82 -4.63
CA VAL A 104 -9.75 9.58 -4.06
C VAL A 104 -8.79 9.28 -5.20
N SER A 105 -7.69 10.02 -5.29
CA SER A 105 -6.71 9.90 -6.38
C SER A 105 -5.30 9.92 -5.84
N GLN A 106 -4.43 9.06 -6.36
CA GLN A 106 -3.03 9.06 -6.00
C GLN A 106 -2.28 10.17 -6.75
N ILE A 107 -1.37 10.86 -6.04
CA ILE A 107 -0.53 11.97 -6.53
C ILE A 107 0.95 11.68 -6.29
#